data_AF-A0A847C659-F1
#
_entry.id   AF-A0A847C659-F1
#
_cell.length_a   1.000
_cell.length_b   1.000
_cell.length_c   1.000
_cell.angle_alpha   90.00
_cell.angle_beta   90.00
_cell.angle_gamma   90.00
#
_symmetry.space_group_name_H-M   'P 1'
#
loop_
_entity.id
_entity.type
_entity.pdbx_description
1 polymer ?
#
loop_
_entity_poly.entity_id
_entity_poly.type
_entity_poly.pdbx_seq_one_letter_code
_entity_poly.pdbx_strand_id
1 'polypeptide(L)'
;MIRSHVLVCGGTGCTSSGSAKIIEALEKELAARGLSEEIGIVKTGCFGLCALGPVMVIYPDGTFYSRVSVDDVPDIVEEHLLKGRLVHRLVYNKSDDDGTHVSLNDTNFYKQQKRIALRNCGVINPEVIDEYIA
;
A
#
# COMPACT_ATOMS: atom_id res chain seq x y z
N MET A 1 -19.39 -2.10 3.99
CA MET A 1 -18.73 -0.88 4.51
C MET A 1 -17.26 -1.19 4.53
N ILE A 2 -16.44 -0.40 3.84
CA ILE A 2 -15.01 -0.68 3.74
C ILE A 2 -14.35 -0.34 5.07
N ARG A 3 -13.73 -1.33 5.71
CA ARG A 3 -12.98 -1.16 6.97
C ARG A 3 -11.49 -0.94 6.76
N SER A 4 -10.96 -1.39 5.62
CA SER A 4 -9.54 -1.24 5.28
C SER A 4 -9.36 -0.88 3.82
N HIS A 5 -8.39 0.00 3.53
CA HIS A 5 -8.02 0.38 2.18
C HIS A 5 -6.59 -0.07 1.87
N VAL A 6 -6.43 -0.78 0.77
CA VAL A 6 -5.15 -1.27 0.27
C VAL A 6 -4.75 -0.40 -0.92
N LEU A 7 -3.86 0.54 -0.68
CA LEU A 7 -3.35 1.47 -1.69
C LEU A 7 -2.16 0.84 -2.39
N VAL A 8 -2.29 0.56 -3.69
CA VAL A 8 -1.23 -0.04 -4.50
C VAL A 8 -0.68 1.00 -5.46
N CYS A 9 0.65 1.13 -5.50
CA CYS A 9 1.31 2.09 -6.37
C CYS A 9 1.10 1.77 -7.86
N GLY A 10 0.43 2.69 -8.57
CA GLY A 10 0.23 2.64 -10.02
C GLY A 10 1.28 3.39 -10.85
N GLY A 11 2.36 3.88 -10.23
CA GLY A 11 3.46 4.55 -10.94
C GLY A 11 4.21 3.59 -11.88
N THR A 12 4.77 4.11 -12.98
CA THR A 12 5.40 3.31 -14.05
C THR A 12 6.43 2.30 -13.54
N GLY A 13 7.26 2.68 -12.58
CA GLY A 13 8.25 1.77 -11.98
C GLY A 13 7.61 0.59 -11.23
N CYS A 14 6.51 0.80 -10.49
CA CYS A 14 5.79 -0.29 -9.83
C CYS A 14 5.01 -1.13 -10.84
N THR A 15 4.42 -0.50 -11.87
CA THR A 15 3.74 -1.21 -12.95
C THR A 15 4.70 -2.13 -13.72
N SER A 16 5.90 -1.65 -14.05
CA SER A 16 6.94 -2.48 -14.68
C SER A 16 7.42 -3.62 -13.79
N SER A 17 7.36 -3.44 -12.48
CA SER A 17 7.70 -4.47 -11.48
C SER A 17 6.51 -5.38 -11.13
N GLY A 18 5.38 -5.26 -11.82
CA GLY A 18 4.26 -6.19 -11.70
C GLY A 18 3.15 -5.79 -10.75
N SER A 19 3.01 -4.51 -10.37
CA SER A 19 1.93 -4.07 -9.45
C SER A 19 0.51 -4.38 -9.95
N ALA A 20 0.29 -4.42 -11.27
CA ALA A 20 -1.00 -4.85 -11.85
C ALA A 20 -1.35 -6.29 -11.48
N LYS A 21 -0.38 -7.21 -11.54
CA LYS A 21 -0.57 -8.61 -11.15
C LYS A 21 -0.83 -8.76 -9.65
N ILE A 22 -0.25 -7.87 -8.83
CA ILE A 22 -0.52 -7.83 -7.39
C ILE A 22 -1.96 -7.40 -7.12
N ILE A 23 -2.48 -6.40 -7.83
CA ILE A 23 -3.89 -5.98 -7.73
C ILE A 23 -4.82 -7.15 -8.11
N GLU A 24 -4.58 -7.79 -9.25
CA GLU A 24 -5.38 -8.95 -9.69
C GLU A 24 -5.35 -10.10 -8.66
N ALA A 25 -4.17 -10.38 -8.09
CA ALA A 25 -4.02 -11.41 -7.06
C ALA A 25 -4.76 -11.03 -5.76
N LEU A 26 -4.71 -9.75 -5.35
CA LEU A 26 -5.43 -9.25 -4.18
C LEU A 26 -6.93 -9.39 -4.38
N GLU A 27 -7.47 -8.97 -5.54
CA GLU A 27 -8.90 -9.10 -5.85
C GLU A 27 -9.37 -10.56 -5.77
N LYS A 28 -8.59 -11.48 -6.37
CA LYS A 28 -8.89 -12.91 -6.36
C LYS A 28 -8.87 -13.50 -4.94
N GLU A 29 -7.85 -13.17 -4.15
CA GLU A 29 -7.68 -13.70 -2.80
C GLU A 29 -8.75 -13.14 -1.84
N LEU A 30 -9.09 -11.85 -1.97
CA LEU A 30 -10.18 -11.23 -1.22
C LEU A 30 -11.53 -11.86 -1.56
N ALA A 31 -11.80 -12.11 -2.85
CA ALA A 31 -13.02 -12.79 -3.28
C ALA A 31 -13.10 -14.22 -2.74
N ALA A 32 -11.99 -14.97 -2.78
CA ALA A 32 -11.92 -16.33 -2.26
C ALA A 32 -12.20 -16.42 -0.75
N ARG A 33 -11.85 -15.37 0.01
CA ARG A 33 -12.08 -15.27 1.46
C ARG A 33 -13.34 -14.50 1.85
N GLY A 34 -14.13 -14.03 0.88
CA GLY A 34 -15.35 -13.27 1.13
C GLY A 34 -15.14 -11.87 1.69
N LEU A 35 -13.95 -11.27 1.48
CA LEU A 35 -13.55 -9.98 2.07
C LEU A 35 -13.73 -8.78 1.12
N SER A 36 -14.19 -9.01 -0.11
CA SER A 36 -14.28 -7.97 -1.16
C SER A 36 -15.16 -6.76 -0.79
N GLU A 37 -16.16 -6.94 0.07
CA GLU A 37 -17.07 -5.87 0.52
C GLU A 37 -16.53 -5.08 1.73
N GLU A 38 -15.48 -5.61 2.37
CA GLU A 38 -14.85 -5.05 3.57
C GLU A 38 -13.53 -4.34 3.26
N ILE A 39 -12.86 -4.71 2.18
CA ILE A 39 -11.51 -4.27 1.85
C ILE A 39 -11.49 -3.65 0.46
N GLY A 40 -11.24 -2.34 0.41
CA GLY A 40 -11.14 -1.60 -0.85
C GLY A 40 -9.71 -1.60 -1.36
N ILE A 41 -9.50 -2.07 -2.58
CA ILE A 41 -8.22 -1.90 -3.28
C ILE A 41 -8.26 -0.58 -4.05
N VAL A 42 -7.25 0.26 -3.86
CA VAL A 42 -7.13 1.55 -4.53
C VAL A 42 -5.81 1.59 -5.27
N LYS A 43 -5.86 1.70 -6.60
CA LYS A 43 -4.66 1.98 -7.39
C LYS A 43 -4.37 3.48 -7.29
N THR A 44 -3.27 3.84 -6.66
CA THR A 44 -2.88 5.25 -6.47
C THR A 44 -1.90 5.72 -7.54
N GLY A 45 -1.59 7.01 -7.52
CA GLY A 45 -0.42 7.55 -8.20
C GLY A 45 0.91 6.99 -7.65
N CYS A 46 2.02 7.48 -8.20
CA CYS A 46 3.36 7.06 -7.79
C CYS A 46 3.70 7.54 -6.36
N PHE A 47 4.23 6.63 -5.54
CA PHE A 47 4.78 6.99 -4.22
C PHE A 47 6.17 7.64 -4.32
N GLY A 48 6.93 7.39 -5.39
CA GLY A 48 8.28 7.94 -5.58
C GLY A 48 9.42 7.06 -5.04
N LEU A 49 9.10 5.94 -4.39
CA LEU A 49 10.05 4.96 -3.84
C LEU A 49 10.30 3.78 -4.81
N CYS A 50 10.67 4.07 -6.06
CA CYS A 50 10.82 3.03 -7.10
C CYS A 50 11.86 1.95 -6.74
N ALA A 51 12.91 2.28 -5.98
CA ALA A 51 13.91 1.31 -5.51
C ALA A 51 13.36 0.23 -4.56
N LEU A 52 12.14 0.43 -4.07
CA LEU A 52 11.41 -0.46 -3.18
C LEU A 52 10.12 -0.99 -3.81
N GLY A 53 9.89 -0.70 -5.08
CA GLY A 53 8.72 -1.15 -5.81
C GLY A 53 8.70 -2.67 -6.03
N PRO A 54 7.51 -3.29 -6.13
CA PRO A 54 6.18 -2.71 -5.91
C PRO A 54 5.92 -2.35 -4.43
N VAL A 55 5.29 -1.19 -4.21
CA VAL A 55 4.93 -0.70 -2.86
C VAL A 55 3.42 -0.66 -2.67
N MET A 56 2.97 -0.93 -1.45
CA MET A 56 1.57 -0.82 -1.04
C MET A 56 1.44 -0.28 0.38
N VAL A 57 0.33 0.40 0.66
CA VAL A 57 -0.02 0.91 2.00
C VAL A 57 -1.38 0.38 2.42
N ILE A 58 -1.50 -0.05 3.67
CA ILE A 58 -2.78 -0.50 4.23
C ILE A 58 -3.23 0.49 5.31
N TYR A 59 -4.40 1.09 5.12
CA TYR A 59 -5.10 1.92 6.09
C TYR A 59 -6.20 1.13 6.82
N PRO A 60 -6.52 1.43 8.09
CA PRO A 60 -6.10 2.62 8.85
C PRO A 60 -4.70 2.57 9.48
N ASP A 61 -4.08 1.40 9.58
CA ASP A 61 -2.80 1.22 10.31
C ASP A 61 -1.62 2.00 9.71
N GLY A 62 -1.73 2.45 8.45
CA GLY A 62 -0.66 3.16 7.73
C GLY A 62 0.55 2.27 7.43
N THR A 63 0.37 0.95 7.43
CA THR A 63 1.47 0.00 7.22
C THR A 63 1.96 0.09 5.78
N PHE A 64 3.25 0.42 5.61
CA PHE A 64 3.89 0.52 4.32
C PHE A 64 4.70 -0.75 4.02
N TYR A 65 4.24 -1.50 3.02
CA TYR A 65 4.90 -2.69 2.52
C TYR A 65 5.73 -2.37 1.29
N SER A 66 6.93 -2.95 1.24
CA SER A 66 7.90 -2.77 0.17
C SER A 66 8.28 -4.08 -0.48
N ARG A 67 8.69 -4.01 -1.75
CA ARG A 67 9.15 -5.14 -2.57
C ARG A 67 8.15 -6.30 -2.57
N VAL A 68 6.87 -5.96 -2.61
CA VAL A 68 5.79 -6.95 -2.59
C VAL A 68 5.79 -7.71 -3.91
N SER A 69 5.70 -9.03 -3.82
CA SER A 69 5.53 -9.93 -4.95
C SER A 69 4.11 -10.51 -4.96
N VAL A 70 3.74 -11.17 -6.06
CA VAL A 70 2.44 -11.85 -6.17
C VAL A 70 2.31 -12.98 -5.14
N ASP A 71 3.42 -13.67 -4.84
CA ASP A 71 3.45 -14.79 -3.90
C ASP A 71 3.25 -14.34 -2.43
N ASP A 72 3.43 -13.05 -2.16
CA ASP A 72 3.22 -12.46 -0.84
C ASP A 72 1.75 -12.12 -0.56
N VAL A 73 0.92 -12.05 -1.60
CA VAL A 73 -0.48 -11.61 -1.49
C VAL A 73 -1.29 -12.50 -0.55
N PRO A 74 -1.22 -13.85 -0.61
CA PRO A 74 -1.95 -14.71 0.32
C PRO A 74 -1.58 -14.44 1.78
N ASP A 75 -0.28 -14.25 2.08
CA ASP A 75 0.20 -13.93 3.43
C ASP A 75 -0.34 -12.58 3.91
N ILE A 76 -0.32 -11.56 3.06
CA ILE A 76 -0.81 -10.21 3.40
C ILE A 76 -2.32 -10.24 3.68
N VAL A 77 -3.09 -10.95 2.85
CA VAL A 77 -4.54 -11.07 3.04
C VAL A 77 -4.85 -11.87 4.30
N GLU A 78 -4.15 -12.97 4.53
CA GLU A 78 -4.39 -13.83 5.69
C GLU A 78 -3.96 -13.19 7.00
N GLU A 79 -2.70 -12.78 7.09
CA GLU A 79 -2.14 -12.33 8.34
C GLU A 79 -2.61 -10.92 8.65
N HIS A 80 -2.50 -9.98 7.70
CA HIS A 80 -2.81 -8.58 8.01
C HIS A 80 -4.29 -8.29 7.87
N LEU A 81 -4.87 -8.54 6.71
CA LEU A 81 -6.24 -8.08 6.42
C LEU A 81 -7.32 -8.89 7.15
N LEU A 82 -7.08 -10.19 7.36
CA LEU A 82 -8.01 -11.07 8.07
C LEU A 82 -7.70 -11.15 9.58
N LYS A 83 -6.44 -11.39 9.96
CA LYS A 83 -6.06 -11.63 11.36
C LYS A 83 -5.48 -10.41 12.10
N GLY A 84 -5.22 -9.30 11.41
CA GLY A 84 -4.66 -8.07 12.01
C GLY A 84 -3.18 -8.15 12.37
N ARG A 85 -2.43 -9.12 11.86
CA ARG A 85 -0.99 -9.33 12.10
C ARG A 85 -0.14 -8.93 10.91
N LEU A 86 0.93 -8.19 11.16
CA LEU A 86 1.78 -7.67 10.08
C LEU A 86 2.66 -8.76 9.48
N VAL A 87 2.86 -8.67 8.17
CA VAL A 87 3.89 -9.45 7.48
C VAL A 87 5.24 -8.73 7.65
N HIS A 88 5.85 -8.83 8.83
CA HIS A 88 7.04 -8.07 9.24
C HIS A 88 8.23 -8.11 8.27
N ARG A 89 8.36 -9.18 7.48
CA ARG A 89 9.42 -9.31 6.45
C ARG A 89 9.28 -8.31 5.29
N LEU A 90 8.07 -7.81 5.03
CA LEU A 90 7.75 -6.89 3.94
C LEU A 90 7.58 -5.44 4.40
N VAL A 91 7.33 -5.22 5.69
CA VAL A 91 7.14 -3.87 6.24
C VAL A 91 8.44 -3.09 6.09
N TYR A 92 8.36 -1.93 5.44
CA TYR A 92 9.48 -1.03 5.32
C TYR A 92 9.57 -0.11 6.53
N ASN A 93 10.82 0.20 6.89
CA ASN A 93 11.23 0.91 8.09
C ASN A 93 11.37 0.02 9.34
N LYS A 94 12.37 -0.87 9.33
CA LYS A 94 13.05 -1.29 10.56
C LYS A 94 13.93 -0.13 11.06
N SER A 95 13.33 0.84 11.72
CA SER A 95 14.05 1.72 12.64
C SER A 95 13.66 1.29 14.05
N ASP A 96 14.57 0.54 14.68
CA ASP A 96 14.74 0.34 16.11
C ASP A 96 13.51 -0.10 16.96
N ASP A 97 13.42 -1.41 17.16
CA ASP A 97 13.13 -2.10 18.44
C ASP A 97 11.97 -1.67 19.35
N ASP A 98 10.92 -1.02 18.86
CA ASP A 98 9.75 -0.73 19.72
C ASP A 98 8.36 -0.89 19.05
N GLY A 99 8.26 -1.72 18.01
CA GLY A 99 6.98 -2.09 17.40
C GLY A 99 6.14 -0.92 16.86
N THR A 100 6.72 0.28 16.77
CA THR A 100 6.00 1.51 16.46
C THR A 100 5.98 1.73 14.95
N HIS A 101 4.79 1.69 14.36
CA HIS A 101 4.58 2.00 12.95
C HIS A 101 5.00 3.43 12.65
N VAL A 102 6.02 3.61 11.82
CA VAL A 102 6.38 4.92 11.30
C VAL A 102 5.48 5.21 10.10
N SER A 103 4.67 6.27 10.21
CA SER A 103 3.90 6.79 9.07
C SER A 103 4.82 6.99 7.86
N LEU A 104 4.31 6.73 6.66
CA LEU A 104 5.08 6.89 5.43
C LEU A 104 5.84 8.22 5.38
N ASN A 105 5.19 9.32 5.79
CA ASN A 105 5.75 10.66 5.78
C ASN A 105 6.95 10.84 6.73
N ASP A 106 7.03 10.03 7.78
CA ASP A 106 8.07 10.12 8.81
C ASP A 106 9.30 9.26 8.50
N THR A 107 9.26 8.49 7.41
CA THR A 107 10.45 7.76 6.93
C THR A 107 11.56 8.75 6.54
N ASN A 108 12.82 8.32 6.69
CA ASN A 108 14.00 9.14 6.33
C ASN A 108 13.97 9.64 4.88
N PHE A 109 13.25 8.94 3.99
CA PHE A 109 13.05 9.33 2.61
C PHE A 109 12.14 10.56 2.49
N TYR A 110 10.95 10.54 3.09
CA TYR A 110 9.96 11.62 2.94
C TYR A 110 10.16 12.79 3.91
N LYS A 111 10.70 12.55 5.10
CA LYS A 111 10.88 13.57 6.15
C LYS A 111 11.69 14.80 5.69
N GLN A 112 12.60 14.61 4.73
CA GLN A 112 13.45 15.66 4.20
C GLN A 112 12.84 16.38 2.98
N GLN A 113 11.66 15.98 2.52
CA GLN A 113 11.04 16.47 1.29
C GLN A 113 9.86 17.40 1.57
N LYS A 114 9.78 18.52 0.84
CA LYS A 114 8.59 19.37 0.79
C LYS A 114 7.80 19.12 -0.49
N ARG A 115 6.84 18.20 -0.44
CA ARG A 115 6.06 17.75 -1.60
C ARG A 115 4.90 18.69 -1.95
N ILE A 116 5.19 19.90 -2.47
CA ILE A 116 4.13 20.88 -2.80
C ILE A 116 3.29 20.42 -4.01
N ALA A 117 3.95 20.18 -5.14
CA ALA A 117 3.29 19.70 -6.37
C ALA A 117 2.84 18.23 -6.23
N LEU A 118 3.64 17.42 -5.53
CA LEU A 118 3.43 15.98 -5.37
C LEU A 118 2.59 15.61 -4.14
N ARG A 119 1.92 16.58 -3.50
CA ARG A 119 1.20 16.38 -2.21
C ARG A 119 0.16 15.26 -2.26
N ASN A 120 -0.48 15.06 -3.42
CA ASN A 120 -1.55 14.07 -3.59
C ASN A 120 -1.03 12.71 -4.09
N CYS A 121 0.22 12.61 -4.57
CA CYS A 121 0.72 11.35 -5.15
C CYS A 121 0.88 10.26 -4.07
N GLY A 122 0.30 9.08 -4.30
CA GLY A 122 0.27 7.98 -3.33
C GLY A 122 -0.77 8.14 -2.22
N VAL A 123 -1.58 9.21 -2.26
CA VAL A 123 -2.65 9.46 -1.27
C VAL A 123 -4.03 9.27 -1.90
N ILE A 124 -4.21 9.74 -3.14
CA ILE A 124 -5.50 9.67 -3.85
C ILE A 124 -5.47 8.66 -4.98
N ASN A 125 -6.66 8.19 -5.35
CA ASN A 125 -6.94 7.53 -6.62
C ASN A 125 -6.89 8.59 -7.75
N PRO A 126 -5.94 8.49 -8.69
CA PRO A 126 -5.81 9.46 -9.77
C PRO A 126 -6.98 9.39 -10.79
N GLU A 127 -7.85 8.38 -10.71
CA GLU A 127 -8.97 8.17 -11.62
C GLU A 127 -10.32 8.65 -11.03
N VAL A 128 -10.35 9.17 -9.80
CA VAL A 128 -11.56 9.68 -9.13
C VAL A 128 -11.40 11.17 -8.84
N ILE A 129 -12.15 12.01 -9.56
CA ILE A 129 -12.02 13.48 -9.46
C ILE A 129 -12.38 14.03 -8.08
N ASP A 130 -13.35 13.42 -7.40
CA ASP A 130 -13.82 13.90 -6.10
C ASP A 130 -12.74 13.78 -5.02
N GLU A 131 -11.85 12.79 -5.13
CA GLU A 131 -10.69 12.65 -4.23
C GLU A 131 -9.65 13.77 -4.42
N TYR A 132 -9.64 14.45 -5.57
CA TYR A 132 -8.77 15.61 -5.79
C TYR A 132 -9.38 16.93 -5.26
N ILE A 133 -10.71 17.01 -5.24
CA ILE A 133 -11.45 18.22 -4.84
C ILE A 133 -11.58 18.32 -3.32
N ALA A 134 -11.76 17.18 -2.64
CA ALA A 134 -11.88 17.08 -1.18
C ALA A 134 -10.60 17.52 -0.44
#